data_AF-A0AAJ2JVT7-F1
#
_entry.id   AF-A0AAJ2JVT7-F1
#
_cell.length_a   1.000
_cell.length_b   1.000
_cell.length_c   1.000
_cell.angle_alpha   90.00
_cell.angle_beta   90.00
_cell.angle_gamma   90.00
#
_symmetry.space_group_name_H-M   'P 1'
#
loop_
_entity.id
_entity.type
_entity.pdbx_description
1 polymer ?
#
loop_
_entity_poly.entity_id
_entity_poly.type
_entity_poly.pdbx_seq_one_letter_code
_entity_poly.pdbx_strand_id
1 'polypeptide(L)' 'MYSSRKKSQEDVPMEITSVWICSSEDCNGWMRDNFTFSNEPTCPQCKSAMVKGEKKIAVLANTSPVQSSK' A
#
# COMPACT_ATOMS: atom_id res chain seq x y z
N MET A 1 34.97 -21.44 4.20
CA MET A 1 33.87 -21.37 5.18
C MET A 1 32.82 -20.40 4.66
N TYR A 2 31.66 -20.92 4.26
CA TYR A 2 30.55 -20.11 3.76
C TYR A 2 29.78 -19.51 4.94
N SER A 3 30.10 -18.26 5.29
CA SER A 3 29.38 -17.53 6.33
C SER A 3 28.04 -17.06 5.78
N SER A 4 27.00 -17.89 5.91
CA SER A 4 25.60 -17.47 5.79
C SER A 4 25.36 -16.35 6.80
N ARG A 5 25.49 -15.09 6.36
CA ARG A 5 24.99 -13.94 7.11
C ARG A 5 23.48 -14.12 7.19
N LYS A 6 22.99 -14.62 8.34
CA LYS A 6 21.62 -14.38 8.77
C LYS A 6 21.48 -12.86 8.84
N LYS A 7 20.92 -12.28 7.78
CA LYS A 7 20.51 -10.88 7.75
C LYS A 7 19.43 -10.79 8.82
N SER A 8 19.78 -10.22 9.97
CA SER A 8 18.80 -9.80 10.98
C SER A 8 17.80 -8.92 10.24
N GLN A 9 16.58 -9.41 10.10
CA GLN A 9 15.48 -8.61 9.59
C GLN A 9 15.31 -7.46 10.58
N GLU A 10 15.84 -6.29 10.25
CA GLU A 10 15.46 -5.04 10.93
C GLU A 10 13.94 -5.01 10.94
N ASP A 11 13.36 -4.78 12.12
CA ASP A 11 11.92 -4.69 12.30
C ASP A 11 11.45 -3.48 11.49
N VAL A 12 10.91 -3.75 10.30
CA VAL A 12 10.45 -2.69 9.42
C VAL A 12 9.27 -2.03 10.12
N PRO A 13 9.34 -0.72 10.43
CA PRO A 13 8.29 -0.05 11.19
C PRO A 13 6.96 -0.23 10.46
N MET A 14 5.98 -0.79 11.17
CA MET A 14 4.62 -0.95 10.67
C MET A 14 3.75 0.17 11.19
N GLU A 15 3.12 0.91 10.29
CA GLU A 15 2.26 2.05 10.60
C GLU A 15 0.86 1.82 10.04
N ILE A 16 -0.15 2.43 10.67
CA ILE A 16 -1.52 2.44 10.16
C ILE A 16 -1.55 3.44 9.00
N THR A 17 -1.75 2.94 7.79
CA THR A 17 -1.83 3.78 6.60
C THR A 17 -3.21 3.70 5.98
N SER A 18 -3.67 4.83 5.45
CA SER A 18 -4.87 4.89 4.63
C SER A 18 -4.63 4.17 3.30
N VAL A 19 -5.51 3.21 3.02
CA VAL A 19 -5.46 2.36 1.84
C VAL A 19 -6.83 2.31 1.17
N TRP A 20 -6.82 2.00 -0.10
CA TRP A 20 -7.99 1.62 -0.86
C TRP A 20 -8.13 0.12 -0.84
N ILE A 21 -9.26 -0.38 -0.36
CA ILE A 21 -9.58 -1.81 -0.32
C ILE A 21 -10.60 -2.06 -1.43
N CYS A 22 -10.41 -3.12 -2.22
CA CYS A 22 -11.39 -3.47 -3.22
C CYS A 22 -12.75 -3.79 -2.57
N SER A 23 -13.85 -3.29 -3.13
CA SER A 23 -15.20 -3.59 -2.62
C SER A 23 -15.69 -5.00 -2.94
N SER A 24 -14.98 -5.72 -3.81
CA SER A 24 -15.35 -7.05 -4.28
C SER A 24 -14.87 -8.10 -3.29
N GLU A 25 -15.78 -8.95 -2.79
CA GLU A 25 -15.43 -10.03 -1.86
C GLU A 25 -14.48 -11.07 -2.48
N ASP A 26 -14.58 -11.26 -3.79
CA ASP A 26 -13.66 -12.13 -4.55
C ASP A 26 -12.27 -11.50 -4.82
N CYS A 27 -12.03 -10.25 -4.39
CA CYS A 27 -10.79 -9.54 -4.64
C CYS A 27 -10.18 -8.98 -3.35
N ASN A 28 -9.07 -9.58 -2.92
CA ASN A 28 -8.29 -9.09 -1.77
C ASN A 28 -7.31 -7.96 -2.13
N GLY A 29 -7.57 -7.27 -3.25
CA GLY A 29 -6.74 -6.19 -3.76
C GLY A 29 -6.83 -4.96 -2.88
N TRP A 30 -5.68 -4.36 -2.58
CA TRP A 30 -5.63 -3.07 -1.89
C TRP A 30 -4.49 -2.22 -2.45
N MET A 31 -4.61 -0.90 -2.33
CA MET A 31 -3.65 0.08 -2.82
C MET A 31 -3.40 1.12 -1.74
N ARG A 32 -2.21 1.72 -1.68
CA ARG A 32 -1.94 2.84 -0.77
C ARG A 32 -2.61 4.11 -1.32
N ASP A 33 -3.28 4.86 -0.44
CA ASP A 33 -3.95 6.12 -0.80
C ASP A 33 -2.98 7.15 -1.40
N ASN A 34 -1.77 7.22 -0.82
CA ASN A 34 -0.65 8.05 -1.26
C ASN A 34 -0.19 7.86 -2.71
N PHE A 35 -0.63 6.81 -3.39
CA PHE A 35 -0.25 6.48 -4.77
C PHE A 35 -1.44 6.52 -5.73
N THR A 36 -2.56 7.10 -5.30
CA THR A 36 -3.75 7.26 -6.13
C THR A 36 -3.78 8.64 -6.76
N PHE A 37 -4.02 8.68 -8.06
CA PHE A 37 -4.17 9.93 -8.81
C PHE A 37 -5.62 10.41 -8.87
N SER A 38 -6.57 9.54 -8.51
CA SER A 38 -8.01 9.79 -8.54
C SER A 38 -8.58 9.73 -7.14
N ASN A 39 -9.64 10.51 -6.88
CA ASN A 39 -10.35 10.50 -5.60
C ASN A 39 -10.98 9.13 -5.32
N GLU A 40 -11.35 8.38 -6.36
CA GLU A 40 -11.80 7.00 -6.25
C GLU A 40 -11.06 6.14 -7.30
N PRO A 41 -10.10 5.30 -6.88
CA PRO A 41 -9.40 4.40 -7.78
C PRO A 41 -10.25 3.16 -8.08
N THR A 42 -10.09 2.65 -9.29
CA THR A 42 -10.65 1.36 -9.69
C THR A 42 -9.61 0.26 -9.48
N CYS A 43 -10.02 -0.91 -8.98
CA CYS A 43 -9.11 -2.03 -8.76
C CYS A 43 -8.54 -2.52 -10.11
N PRO A 44 -7.21 -2.60 -10.28
CA PRO A 44 -6.60 -3.02 -11.54
C PRO A 44 -6.81 -4.51 -11.85
N GLN A 45 -7.18 -5.33 -10.85
CA GLN A 45 -7.40 -6.77 -11.02
C GLN A 45 -8.82 -7.10 -11.48
N CYS A 46 -9.84 -6.61 -10.77
CA CYS A 46 -11.24 -6.94 -11.04
C CYS A 46 -12.06 -5.79 -11.65
N LYS A 47 -11.48 -4.59 -11.75
CA LYS A 47 -12.14 -3.36 -12.24
C LYS A 47 -13.32 -2.88 -11.38
N SER A 48 -13.50 -3.43 -10.18
CA SER A 48 -14.47 -2.95 -9.21
C SER A 48 -14.01 -1.65 -8.56
N ALA A 49 -14.96 -0.88 -8.03
CA ALA A 49 -14.65 0.29 -7.20
C ALA A 49 -13.85 -0.11 -5.95
N MET A 50 -13.04 0.81 -5.44
CA MET A 50 -12.34 0.62 -4.17
C MET A 50 -12.91 1.56 -3.12
N VAL A 51 -12.88 1.13 -1.86
CA VAL A 51 -13.36 1.89 -0.70
C VAL A 51 -12.17 2.28 0.18
N LYS A 52 -12.26 3.45 0.83
CA LYS A 52 -11.23 3.87 1.79
C LYS A 52 -11.27 2.97 3.03
N GLY A 53 -10.10 2.56 3.47
CA GLY A 53 -9.89 1.79 4.68
C GLY A 53 -8.51 2.07 5.27
N GLU A 54 -8.19 1.38 6.35
CA GLU A 54 -6.92 1.52 7.05
C GLU A 54 -6.26 0.16 7.19
N LYS A 55 -4.95 0.10 6.94
CA LYS A 55 -4.20 -1.14 7.07
C LYS A 55 -2.85 -0.88 7.72
N LYS A 56 -2.51 -1.74 8.69
CA LYS A 56 -1.19 -1.75 9.32
C LYS A 56 -0.20 -2.42 8.37
N ILE A 57 0.66 -1.62 7.76
CA ILE A 57 1.66 -2.06 6.77
C ILE A 57 3.00 -1.39 7.02
N ALA A 58 4.05 -1.95 6.44
CA ALA A 58 5.37 -1.32 6.46
C ALA A 58 5.32 0.10 5.89
N VAL A 59 5.93 1.04 6.62
CA VAL A 59 6.11 2.42 6.19
C VAL A 59 6.84 2.43 4.84
N LEU A 60 6.25 3.11 3.86
CA LEU A 60 6.84 3.31 2.54
C LEU A 60 6.97 4.81 2.29
N ALA A 61 8.19 5.33 2.30
CA ALA A 61 8.45 6.70 1.92
C ALA A 61 8.12 6.92 0.44
N ASN A 62 7.16 7.78 0.14
CA ASN A 62 6.84 8.16 -1.23
C ASN A 62 7.89 9.18 -1.69
N THR A 63 8.87 8.74 -2.48
CA THR A 63 9.90 9.60 -3.07
C THR A 63 9.48 10.16 -4.44
N SER A 64 8.22 9.98 -4.84
CA SER A 64 7.70 10.56 -6.08
C SER A 64 7.74 12.10 -5.99
N PRO A 65 8.34 12.80 -6.95
CA PRO A 65 8.48 14.26 -6.91
C PRO A 65 7.16 15.06 -7.06
N VAL A 66 6.00 14.40 -7.11
CA VAL A 66 4.68 15.00 -7.32
C VAL A 66 3.66 14.03 -6.68
N GLN A 67 2.69 14.40 -5.82
CA GLN A 67 1.78 15.54 -5.83
C GLN A 67 1.35 15.92 -4.39
N SER A 68 1.72 17.10 -3.94
CA SER A 68 1.00 17.80 -2.87
C SER A 68 -0.25 18.42 -3.49
N SER A 69 -1.44 17.84 -3.28
CA SER A 69 -2.66 18.61 -3.50
C SER A 69 -2.82 19.53 -2.30
N LYS A 70 -2.62 20.81 -2.56
CA LYS A 70 -2.93 21.93 -1.67
C LYS A 70 -4.44 22.08 -1.49
#